data_AF-A0A8B8CHF6-F1
#
_entry.id   AF-A0A8B8CHF6-F1
#
_cell.length_a   1.000
_cell.length_b   1.000
_cell.length_c   1.000
_cell.angle_alpha   90.00
_cell.angle_beta   90.00
_cell.angle_gamma   90.00
#
_symmetry.space_group_name_H-M   'P 1'
#
loop_
_entity.id
_entity.type
_entity.pdbx_description
1 polymer ?
#
loop_
_entity_poly.entity_id
_entity_poly.type
_entity_poly.pdbx_seq_one_letter_code
_entity_poly.pdbx_strand_id
1 'polypeptide(L)'
;MSSFSNVENLSPQIIRQVSKEIADLCNDPPEGIKIFPNEEDITDIQAQIEGPSGTPYAGGLFRMKLVLGKNFPSEPPKGFFTTKIFHPNVASNGEICVNTLKKDWKAELGIKHILLTIKCLLIVPNPESALNEEAGKLLLEQYEDYSSRAKLYTEIHAKPPKTSKDTAGILEETSKNGQDGPMAKKHAGDKNVLDKKKKEKKKVLKRL
;
A
#
# COMPACT_ATOMS: atom_id res chain seq x y z
N MET A 1 10.05 20.19 -13.07
CA MET A 1 9.44 19.82 -14.36
C MET A 1 8.05 20.44 -14.37
N SER A 2 7.84 21.44 -15.22
CA SER A 2 6.56 22.11 -15.39
C SER A 2 5.53 21.12 -15.94
N SER A 3 4.57 20.75 -15.10
CA SER A 3 3.35 20.09 -15.58
C SER A 3 2.60 21.14 -16.39
N PHE A 4 2.64 21.04 -17.71
CA PHE A 4 1.78 21.88 -18.55
C PHE A 4 0.35 21.41 -18.31
N SER A 5 -0.48 22.31 -17.77
CA SER A 5 -1.90 22.05 -17.58
C SER A 5 -2.54 21.67 -18.91
N ASN A 6 -3.42 20.66 -18.89
CA ASN A 6 -4.15 20.26 -20.10
C ASN A 6 -5.49 20.98 -20.24
N VAL A 7 -5.78 21.99 -19.41
CA VAL A 7 -7.04 22.73 -19.46
C VAL A 7 -7.31 23.31 -20.86
N GLU A 8 -6.29 23.88 -21.51
CA GLU A 8 -6.42 24.46 -22.85
C GLU A 8 -6.76 23.43 -23.94
N ASN A 9 -6.51 22.14 -23.68
CA ASN A 9 -6.76 21.04 -24.62
C ASN A 9 -8.17 20.43 -24.49
N LEU A 10 -8.97 20.86 -23.51
CA LEU A 10 -10.33 20.36 -23.29
C LEU A 10 -11.38 21.39 -23.70
N SER A 11 -12.51 20.91 -24.21
CA SER A 11 -13.61 21.81 -24.57
C SER A 11 -14.20 22.48 -23.33
N PRO A 12 -14.71 23.72 -23.43
CA PRO A 12 -15.34 24.41 -22.30
C PRO A 12 -16.52 23.62 -21.69
N GLN A 13 -17.21 22.81 -22.49
CA GLN A 13 -18.28 21.93 -22.03
C GLN A 13 -17.74 20.82 -21.14
N ILE A 14 -16.65 20.17 -21.55
CA ILE A 14 -15.97 19.11 -20.76
C ILE A 14 -15.44 19.70 -19.45
N ILE A 15 -14.81 20.87 -19.50
CA ILE A 15 -14.31 21.57 -18.30
C ILE A 15 -15.45 21.80 -17.30
N ARG A 16 -16.59 22.34 -17.74
CA ARG A 16 -17.76 22.56 -16.86
C ARG A 16 -18.31 21.25 -16.28
N GLN A 17 -18.35 20.19 -17.09
CA GLN A 17 -18.80 18.87 -16.64
C GLN A 17 -17.87 18.30 -15.56
N VAL A 18 -16.54 18.38 -15.77
CA VAL A 18 -15.53 17.95 -14.81
C VAL A 18 -15.61 18.75 -13.52
N SER A 19 -15.69 20.08 -13.60
CA SER A 19 -15.82 20.93 -12.41
C SER A 19 -17.06 20.58 -11.59
N LYS A 20 -18.19 20.33 -12.27
CA LYS A 20 -19.42 19.88 -11.60
C LYS A 20 -19.22 18.52 -10.95
N GLU A 21 -18.64 17.55 -11.66
CA GLU A 21 -18.40 16.21 -11.13
C GLU A 21 -17.47 16.22 -9.92
N ILE A 22 -16.40 17.02 -9.94
CA ILE A 22 -15.50 17.19 -8.80
C ILE A 22 -16.25 17.78 -7.60
N ALA A 23 -17.08 18.81 -7.81
CA ALA A 23 -17.87 19.42 -6.74
C ALA A 23 -18.87 18.40 -6.15
N ASP A 24 -19.55 17.62 -6.99
CA ASP A 24 -20.46 16.57 -6.57
C ASP A 24 -19.72 15.50 -5.74
N LEU A 25 -18.52 15.09 -6.15
CA LEU A 25 -17.70 14.11 -5.44
C LEU A 25 -17.09 14.64 -4.13
N CYS A 26 -16.87 15.94 -4.01
CA CYS A 26 -16.47 16.56 -2.75
C CYS A 26 -17.63 16.61 -1.75
N ASN A 27 -18.86 16.83 -2.23
CA ASN A 27 -20.06 16.92 -1.41
C ASN A 27 -20.61 15.55 -1.00
N ASP A 28 -20.61 14.58 -1.92
CA ASP A 28 -21.08 13.21 -1.73
C ASP A 28 -20.03 12.21 -2.21
N PRO A 29 -18.94 12.02 -1.44
CA PRO A 29 -17.87 11.12 -1.81
C PRO A 29 -18.31 9.65 -1.72
N PRO A 30 -17.85 8.78 -2.64
CA PRO A 30 -18.00 7.35 -2.47
C PRO A 30 -17.30 6.86 -1.19
N GLU A 31 -17.80 5.78 -0.59
CA GLU A 31 -17.21 5.20 0.63
C GLU A 31 -15.70 4.97 0.49
N GLY A 32 -14.93 5.46 1.46
CA GLY A 32 -13.48 5.31 1.51
C GLY A 32 -12.73 6.01 0.37
N ILE A 33 -13.35 6.97 -0.31
CA ILE A 33 -12.71 7.79 -1.35
C ILE A 33 -12.88 9.26 -0.97
N LYS A 34 -11.80 10.03 -1.05
CA LYS A 34 -11.83 11.47 -0.83
C LYS A 34 -11.15 12.19 -1.98
N ILE A 35 -11.78 13.24 -2.50
CA ILE A 35 -11.19 14.10 -3.53
C ILE A 35 -10.63 15.36 -2.89
N PHE A 36 -9.51 15.85 -3.43
CA PHE A 36 -8.89 17.12 -3.10
C PHE A 36 -8.87 17.95 -4.40
N PRO A 37 -9.77 18.93 -4.54
CA PRO A 37 -9.86 19.73 -5.74
C PRO A 37 -8.57 20.54 -5.93
N ASN A 38 -8.11 20.63 -7.17
CA ASN A 38 -7.03 21.53 -7.57
C ASN A 38 -7.67 22.75 -8.24
N GLU A 39 -7.62 23.90 -7.57
CA GLU A 39 -8.22 25.15 -8.05
C GLU A 39 -7.42 25.78 -9.21
N GLU A 40 -6.13 25.46 -9.33
CA GLU A 40 -5.26 25.97 -10.39
C GLU A 40 -5.40 25.16 -11.69
N ASP A 41 -5.56 23.84 -11.57
CA ASP A 41 -5.64 22.93 -12.71
C ASP A 41 -6.65 21.80 -12.48
N ILE A 42 -7.86 21.96 -13.02
CA ILE A 42 -8.92 20.96 -12.92
C ILE A 42 -8.61 19.65 -13.66
N THR A 43 -7.54 19.61 -14.48
CA THR A 43 -7.11 18.40 -15.18
C THR A 43 -6.17 17.51 -14.36
N ASP A 44 -5.67 18.01 -13.23
CA ASP A 44 -4.94 17.24 -12.22
C ASP A 44 -5.82 17.06 -10.97
N ILE A 45 -6.47 15.90 -10.88
CA ILE A 45 -7.43 15.58 -9.83
C ILE A 45 -6.73 14.74 -8.77
N GLN A 46 -6.60 15.27 -7.56
CA GLN A 46 -6.00 14.57 -6.44
C GLN A 46 -7.07 13.81 -5.66
N ALA A 47 -6.77 12.57 -5.26
CA ALA A 47 -7.67 11.73 -4.49
C ALA A 47 -6.92 10.89 -3.45
N GLN A 48 -7.64 10.39 -2.46
CA GLN A 48 -7.17 9.41 -1.50
C GLN A 48 -8.18 8.26 -1.44
N ILE A 49 -7.68 7.04 -1.52
CA ILE A 49 -8.47 5.82 -1.43
C ILE A 49 -8.07 5.06 -0.17
N GLU A 50 -9.05 4.70 0.65
CA GLU A 50 -8.88 3.78 1.76
C GLU A 50 -8.68 2.37 1.23
N GLY A 51 -7.64 1.71 1.72
CA GLY A 51 -7.36 0.33 1.39
C GLY A 51 -8.51 -0.58 1.85
N PRO A 52 -9.16 -1.34 0.95
CA PRO A 52 -10.33 -2.14 1.29
C PRO A 52 -10.03 -3.19 2.36
N SER A 53 -10.99 -3.46 3.23
CA SER A 53 -10.91 -4.52 4.23
C SER A 53 -10.71 -5.90 3.58
N GLY A 54 -9.99 -6.80 4.24
CA GLY A 54 -9.71 -8.14 3.71
C GLY A 54 -8.64 -8.20 2.63
N THR A 55 -8.07 -7.05 2.24
CA THR A 55 -6.94 -6.95 1.31
C THR A 55 -5.65 -6.68 2.08
N PRO A 56 -4.45 -6.91 1.49
CA PRO A 56 -3.19 -6.49 2.12
C PRO A 56 -3.05 -4.97 2.27
N TYR A 57 -3.97 -4.19 1.68
CA TYR A 57 -4.00 -2.73 1.72
C TYR A 57 -4.82 -2.18 2.90
N ALA A 58 -5.54 -3.04 3.63
CA ALA A 58 -6.45 -2.65 4.69
C ALA A 58 -5.83 -1.68 5.73
N GLY A 59 -6.56 -0.61 6.04
CA GLY A 59 -6.13 0.42 6.98
C GLY A 59 -5.08 1.40 6.44
N GLY A 60 -4.68 1.28 5.16
CA GLY A 60 -3.87 2.26 4.47
C GLY A 60 -4.71 3.37 3.82
N LEU A 61 -4.11 4.55 3.70
CA LEU A 61 -4.63 5.70 2.96
C LEU A 61 -3.71 5.97 1.76
N PHE A 62 -4.21 5.65 0.56
CA PHE A 62 -3.43 5.73 -0.67
C PHE A 62 -3.75 7.02 -1.42
N ARG A 63 -2.84 7.99 -1.36
CA ARG A 63 -2.93 9.18 -2.19
C ARG A 63 -2.61 8.82 -3.64
N MET A 64 -3.36 9.42 -4.54
CA MET A 64 -3.24 9.22 -5.97
C MET A 64 -3.68 10.47 -6.73
N LYS A 65 -3.39 10.49 -8.02
CA LYS A 65 -3.90 11.51 -8.92
C LYS A 65 -4.42 10.94 -10.22
N LEU A 66 -5.42 11.61 -10.79
CA LEU A 66 -5.91 11.39 -12.14
C LEU A 66 -5.53 12.57 -13.01
N VAL A 67 -4.97 12.30 -14.18
CA VAL A 67 -4.60 13.32 -15.15
C VAL A 67 -5.48 13.19 -16.38
N LEU A 68 -6.30 14.22 -16.64
CA LEU A 68 -7.13 14.27 -17.84
C LEU A 68 -6.24 14.58 -19.06
N GLY A 69 -6.19 13.64 -20.00
CA GLY A 69 -5.47 13.83 -21.26
C GLY A 69 -6.28 14.61 -22.29
N LYS A 70 -5.62 15.08 -23.35
CA LYS A 70 -6.26 15.79 -24.48
C LYS A 70 -7.42 15.04 -25.16
N ASN A 71 -7.47 13.72 -25.02
CA ASN A 71 -8.51 12.86 -25.61
C ASN A 71 -9.65 12.55 -24.63
N PHE A 72 -9.62 13.10 -23.42
CA PHE A 72 -10.72 12.92 -22.46
C PHE A 72 -11.99 13.64 -22.97
N PRO A 73 -13.19 13.05 -22.86
CA PRO A 73 -13.52 11.77 -22.20
C PRO A 73 -13.50 10.53 -23.12
N SER A 74 -13.12 10.65 -24.39
CA SER A 74 -13.03 9.49 -25.31
C SER A 74 -12.02 8.44 -24.83
N GLU A 75 -10.93 8.87 -24.19
CA GLU A 75 -10.03 8.02 -23.42
C GLU A 75 -10.16 8.29 -21.92
N PRO A 76 -9.98 7.27 -21.05
CA PRO A 76 -10.00 7.48 -19.62
C PRO A 76 -8.82 8.36 -19.18
N PRO A 77 -8.92 9.01 -18.01
CA PRO A 77 -7.78 9.69 -17.42
C PRO A 77 -6.66 8.71 -17.05
N LYS A 78 -5.42 9.22 -17.03
CA LYS A 78 -4.28 8.44 -16.51
C LYS A 78 -4.27 8.48 -15.00
N GLY A 79 -4.11 7.33 -14.35
CA GLY A 79 -4.02 7.23 -12.89
C GLY A 79 -2.62 7.01 -12.40
N PHE A 80 -2.26 7.65 -11.29
CA PHE A 80 -0.97 7.48 -10.62
C PHE A 80 -1.14 7.44 -9.10
N PHE A 81 -0.65 6.39 -8.44
CA PHE A 81 -0.47 6.42 -7.00
C PHE A 81 0.72 7.31 -6.64
N THR A 82 0.49 8.27 -5.74
CA THR A 82 1.57 9.10 -5.16
C THR A 82 2.08 8.49 -3.86
N THR A 83 1.23 7.76 -3.14
CA THR A 83 1.64 6.82 -2.09
C THR A 83 2.29 5.59 -2.73
N LYS A 84 3.51 5.23 -2.33
CA LYS A 84 4.16 4.00 -2.80
C LYS A 84 3.32 2.77 -2.45
N ILE A 85 3.15 1.86 -3.40
CA ILE A 85 2.33 0.66 -3.26
C ILE A 85 3.01 -0.53 -3.96
N PHE A 86 2.89 -1.71 -3.37
CA PHE A 86 3.26 -2.97 -4.03
C PHE A 86 2.00 -3.61 -4.61
N HIS A 87 1.84 -3.50 -5.93
CA HIS A 87 0.62 -3.92 -6.62
C HIS A 87 0.95 -4.35 -8.07
N PRO A 88 0.39 -5.46 -8.61
CA PRO A 88 0.69 -5.95 -9.95
C PRO A 88 0.49 -4.90 -11.05
N ASN A 89 -0.65 -4.20 -11.04
CA ASN A 89 -1.03 -3.23 -12.08
C ASN A 89 -0.46 -1.81 -11.87
N VAL A 90 0.53 -1.63 -10.98
CA VAL A 90 1.11 -0.32 -10.68
C VAL A 90 2.61 -0.36 -10.96
N ALA A 91 3.09 0.54 -11.81
CA ALA A 91 4.50 0.69 -12.11
C ALA A 91 5.27 1.33 -10.94
N SER A 92 6.61 1.29 -10.99
CA SER A 92 7.47 1.84 -9.94
C SER A 92 7.34 3.35 -9.75
N ASN A 93 6.94 4.08 -10.79
CA ASN A 93 6.63 5.52 -10.74
C ASN A 93 5.20 5.82 -10.25
N GLY A 94 4.42 4.79 -9.89
CA GLY A 94 3.03 4.90 -9.45
C GLY A 94 1.99 4.83 -10.56
N GLU A 95 2.38 4.79 -11.83
CA GLU A 95 1.43 4.73 -12.95
C GLU A 95 0.58 3.45 -12.90
N ILE A 96 -0.74 3.61 -13.02
CA ILE A 96 -1.71 2.52 -13.04
C ILE A 96 -1.88 2.07 -14.49
N CYS A 97 -1.89 0.76 -14.71
CA CYS A 97 -2.01 0.17 -16.03
C CYS A 97 -3.22 0.69 -16.81
N VAL A 98 -2.96 1.40 -17.90
CA VAL A 98 -4.00 2.01 -18.75
C VAL A 98 -4.95 0.97 -19.33
N ASN A 99 -4.48 -0.25 -19.62
CA ASN A 99 -5.34 -1.33 -20.14
C ASN A 99 -6.41 -1.74 -19.12
N THR A 100 -6.09 -1.65 -17.83
CA THR A 100 -7.08 -1.88 -16.77
C THR A 100 -8.13 -0.77 -16.73
N LEU A 101 -7.72 0.50 -16.88
CA LEU A 101 -8.64 1.64 -16.86
C LEU A 101 -9.44 1.80 -18.16
N LYS A 102 -8.90 1.34 -19.29
CA LYS A 102 -9.56 1.36 -20.61
C LYS A 102 -10.59 0.26 -20.76
N LYS A 103 -10.46 -0.85 -20.01
CA LYS A 103 -11.40 -1.96 -20.07
C LYS A 103 -12.79 -1.44 -19.66
N ASP A 104 -13.74 -1.57 -20.56
CA ASP A 104 -15.14 -1.14 -20.39
C ASP A 104 -15.34 0.37 -20.17
N TRP A 105 -14.32 1.21 -20.45
CA TRP A 105 -14.46 2.66 -20.39
C TRP A 105 -15.45 3.16 -21.45
N LYS A 106 -16.35 4.05 -21.02
CA LYS A 106 -17.21 4.85 -21.90
C LYS A 106 -17.14 6.29 -21.47
N ALA A 107 -17.26 7.21 -22.42
CA ALA A 107 -17.15 8.64 -22.18
C ALA A 107 -18.19 9.17 -21.16
N GLU A 108 -19.28 8.43 -20.91
CA GLU A 108 -20.30 8.81 -19.92
C GLU A 108 -19.97 8.42 -18.47
N LEU A 109 -18.96 7.58 -18.21
CA LEU A 109 -18.71 6.99 -16.89
C LEU A 109 -18.07 7.95 -15.87
N GLY A 110 -17.31 8.95 -16.34
CA GLY A 110 -16.76 10.01 -15.50
C GLY A 110 -15.64 9.59 -14.53
N ILE A 111 -15.23 10.55 -13.70
CA ILE A 111 -14.19 10.43 -12.66
C ILE A 111 -14.61 9.46 -11.55
N LYS A 112 -15.87 9.50 -11.11
CA LYS A 112 -16.39 8.62 -10.05
C LYS A 112 -16.16 7.15 -10.38
N HIS A 113 -16.46 6.77 -11.62
CA HIS A 113 -16.26 5.40 -12.09
C HIS A 113 -14.80 4.98 -12.03
N ILE A 114 -13.87 5.82 -12.50
CA ILE A 114 -12.44 5.48 -12.48
C ILE A 114 -11.92 5.27 -11.06
N LEU A 115 -12.32 6.13 -10.11
CA LEU A 115 -11.90 5.98 -8.71
C LEU A 115 -12.42 4.68 -8.10
N LEU A 116 -13.67 4.30 -8.41
CA LEU A 116 -14.24 3.02 -8.00
C LEU A 116 -13.53 1.83 -8.65
N THR A 117 -13.22 1.91 -9.94
CA THR A 117 -12.47 0.88 -10.67
C THR A 117 -11.10 0.67 -10.04
N ILE A 118 -10.40 1.74 -9.66
CA ILE A 118 -9.10 1.66 -8.98
C ILE A 118 -9.26 1.06 -7.57
N LYS A 119 -10.31 1.42 -6.82
CA LYS A 119 -10.60 0.80 -5.51
C LYS A 119 -10.85 -0.71 -5.67
N CYS A 120 -11.62 -1.12 -6.68
CA CYS A 120 -11.87 -2.53 -7.00
C CYS A 120 -10.58 -3.27 -7.40
N LEU A 121 -9.66 -2.59 -8.08
CA LEU A 121 -8.38 -3.15 -8.47
C LEU A 121 -7.51 -3.52 -7.26
N LEU A 122 -7.62 -2.79 -6.15
CA LEU A 122 -6.99 -3.14 -4.87
C LEU A 122 -7.57 -4.42 -4.24
N ILE A 123 -8.81 -4.79 -4.58
CA ILE A 123 -9.45 -6.02 -4.12
C ILE A 123 -9.06 -7.18 -5.03
N VAL A 124 -9.17 -6.97 -6.33
CA VAL A 124 -8.91 -8.00 -7.35
C VAL A 124 -7.94 -7.43 -8.38
N PRO A 125 -6.62 -7.63 -8.18
CA PRO A 125 -5.63 -7.25 -9.17
C PRO A 125 -5.82 -8.03 -10.48
N ASN A 126 -5.40 -7.44 -11.60
CA ASN A 126 -5.44 -8.09 -12.90
C ASN A 126 -4.05 -8.63 -13.30
N PRO A 127 -3.76 -9.93 -13.14
CA PRO A 127 -2.44 -10.48 -13.44
C PRO A 127 -2.04 -10.38 -14.93
N GLU A 128 -2.99 -10.34 -15.86
CA GLU A 128 -2.72 -10.28 -17.31
C GLU A 128 -2.13 -8.94 -17.75
N SER A 129 -2.26 -7.90 -16.93
CA SER A 129 -1.76 -6.55 -17.22
C SER A 129 -0.83 -6.02 -16.13
N ALA A 130 -0.06 -6.92 -15.53
CA ALA A 130 0.93 -6.59 -14.52
C ALA A 130 2.03 -5.68 -15.10
N LEU A 131 2.21 -4.50 -14.50
CA LEU A 131 3.35 -3.60 -14.73
C LEU A 131 4.50 -3.88 -13.75
N ASN A 132 4.16 -4.42 -12.58
CA ASN A 132 5.11 -4.94 -11.62
C ASN A 132 5.12 -6.47 -11.74
N GLU A 133 6.06 -6.99 -12.53
CA GLU A 133 6.20 -8.42 -12.82
C GLU A 133 6.41 -9.25 -11.54
N GLU A 134 7.17 -8.73 -10.58
CA GLU A 134 7.41 -9.40 -9.31
C GLU A 134 6.11 -9.54 -8.50
N ALA A 135 5.34 -8.46 -8.37
CA ALA A 135 4.05 -8.49 -7.68
C ALA A 135 3.06 -9.41 -8.41
N GLY A 136 3.03 -9.38 -9.75
CA GLY A 136 2.19 -10.27 -10.56
C GLY A 136 2.54 -11.74 -10.39
N LYS A 137 3.83 -12.08 -10.41
CA LYS A 137 4.31 -13.45 -10.18
C LYS A 137 3.95 -13.95 -8.79
N LEU A 138 4.25 -13.17 -7.75
CA LEU A 138 3.92 -13.55 -6.38
C LEU A 138 2.40 -13.70 -6.18
N LEU A 139 1.58 -12.84 -6.78
CA LEU A 139 0.12 -12.96 -6.71
C LEU A 139 -0.36 -14.34 -7.20
N LEU A 140 0.20 -14.82 -8.32
CA LEU A 140 -0.23 -16.06 -8.97
C LEU A 140 0.37 -17.31 -8.32
N GLU A 141 1.63 -17.25 -7.91
CA GLU A 141 2.39 -18.44 -7.48
C GLU A 141 2.50 -18.55 -5.95
N GLN A 142 2.53 -17.42 -5.23
CA GLN A 142 2.92 -17.33 -3.81
C GLN A 142 2.14 -16.21 -3.11
N TYR A 143 0.81 -16.36 -3.04
CA TYR A 143 -0.08 -15.30 -2.56
C TYR A 143 0.27 -14.75 -1.17
N GLU A 144 0.70 -15.62 -0.25
CA GLU A 144 1.09 -15.20 1.11
C GLU A 144 2.30 -14.26 1.11
N ASP A 145 3.26 -14.48 0.22
CA ASP A 145 4.44 -13.62 0.08
C ASP A 145 4.08 -12.28 -0.57
N TYR A 146 3.20 -12.32 -1.60
CA TYR A 146 2.60 -11.11 -2.16
C TYR A 146 1.89 -10.29 -1.08
N SER A 147 1.00 -10.94 -0.32
CA SER A 147 0.18 -10.32 0.73
C SER A 147 1.06 -9.71 1.83
N SER A 148 2.05 -10.46 2.30
CA SER A 148 3.00 -10.01 3.33
C SER A 148 3.78 -8.78 2.87
N ARG A 149 4.26 -8.77 1.62
CA ARG A 149 5.00 -7.63 1.07
C ARG A 149 4.11 -6.41 0.82
N ALA A 150 2.89 -6.61 0.31
CA ALA A 150 1.92 -5.53 0.13
C ALA A 150 1.49 -4.91 1.47
N LYS A 151 1.32 -5.72 2.52
CA LYS A 151 1.07 -5.24 3.89
C LYS A 151 2.23 -4.39 4.41
N LEU A 152 3.48 -4.86 4.24
CA LEU A 152 4.66 -4.09 4.64
C LEU A 152 4.72 -2.71 3.96
N TYR A 153 4.46 -2.65 2.65
CA TYR A 153 4.40 -1.38 1.92
C TYR A 153 3.29 -0.47 2.47
N THR A 154 2.12 -1.04 2.74
CA THR A 154 0.97 -0.32 3.32
C THR A 154 1.33 0.28 4.68
N GLU A 155 1.99 -0.49 5.55
CA GLU A 155 2.41 -0.04 6.88
C GLU A 155 3.41 1.10 6.86
N ILE A 156 4.37 1.05 5.92
CA ILE A 156 5.43 2.06 5.83
C ILE A 156 4.94 3.34 5.13
N HIS A 157 4.11 3.21 4.09
CA HIS A 157 3.84 4.31 3.17
C HIS A 157 2.42 4.87 3.23
N ALA A 158 1.44 4.07 3.64
CA ALA A 158 0.02 4.43 3.54
C ALA A 158 -0.64 4.71 4.90
N LYS A 159 0.00 4.37 6.03
CA LYS A 159 -0.53 4.69 7.36
C LYS A 159 -0.09 6.09 7.82
N PRO A 160 -0.93 6.83 8.56
CA PRO A 160 -0.50 8.07 9.19
C PRO A 160 0.66 7.77 10.16
N PRO A 161 1.65 8.68 10.29
CA PRO A 161 2.72 8.52 11.25
C PRO A 161 2.12 8.38 12.65
N LYS A 162 2.51 7.33 13.37
CA LYS A 162 2.09 7.12 14.76
C LYS A 162 2.55 8.32 15.57
N THR A 163 1.62 9.15 16.03
CA THR A 163 1.93 10.18 17.02
C THR A 163 2.47 9.51 18.27
N SER A 164 3.53 10.05 18.85
CA SER A 164 4.36 9.52 19.95
C SER A 164 3.64 9.28 21.30
N LYS A 165 2.30 9.24 21.33
CA LYS A 165 1.51 8.93 22.55
C LYS A 165 1.32 7.43 22.80
N ASP A 166 1.54 6.57 21.80
CA ASP A 166 1.26 5.13 21.93
C ASP A 166 2.44 4.30 22.46
N THR A 167 3.64 4.88 22.58
CA THR A 167 4.85 4.17 23.06
C THR A 167 4.94 4.10 24.59
N ALA A 168 4.10 4.85 25.33
CA ALA A 168 4.15 4.90 26.80
C ALA A 168 3.52 3.67 27.48
N GLY A 169 2.76 2.83 26.77
CA GLY A 169 2.01 1.72 27.37
C GLY A 169 2.70 0.36 27.43
N ILE A 170 3.94 0.22 26.91
CA ILE A 170 4.57 -1.11 26.72
C ILE A 170 5.73 -1.36 27.72
N LEU A 171 6.08 -0.41 28.59
CA LEU A 171 7.27 -0.51 29.46
C LEU A 171 7.03 -0.74 30.96
N GLU A 172 5.80 -1.03 31.42
CA GLU A 172 5.51 -1.14 32.88
C GLU A 172 5.24 -2.55 33.45
N GLU A 173 5.55 -3.64 32.74
CA GLU A 173 5.55 -4.99 33.35
C GLU A 173 6.89 -5.68 33.18
N THR A 174 7.90 -5.28 33.95
CA THR A 174 9.03 -6.13 34.40
C THR A 174 10.02 -5.31 35.23
N SER A 175 9.67 -5.01 36.49
CA SER A 175 10.64 -4.83 37.60
C SER A 175 9.94 -4.45 38.90
N LYS A 176 9.55 -5.46 39.67
CA LYS A 176 9.51 -5.35 41.13
C LYS A 176 10.22 -6.57 41.70
N ASN A 177 11.52 -6.44 41.98
CA ASN A 177 12.13 -7.07 43.15
C ASN A 177 13.56 -6.58 43.41
N GLY A 178 13.78 -6.11 44.63
CA GLY A 178 15.07 -5.78 45.24
C GLY A 178 14.94 -4.52 46.13
N GLN A 179 15.40 -4.45 47.37
CA GLN A 179 16.23 -5.31 48.23
C GLN A 179 16.03 -4.87 49.70
N ASP A 180 16.32 -5.75 50.67
CA ASP A 180 17.20 -5.43 51.82
C ASP A 180 17.63 -6.72 52.55
N GLY A 181 18.91 -6.84 52.92
CA GLY A 181 19.58 -8.03 53.50
C GLY A 181 19.36 -8.22 55.02
N PRO A 182 20.25 -8.88 55.83
CA PRO A 182 21.57 -9.49 55.52
C PRO A 182 21.93 -10.84 56.26
N MET A 183 23.15 -11.34 55.97
CA MET A 183 24.12 -12.07 56.87
C MET A 183 24.25 -13.63 56.93
N ALA A 184 25.46 -14.09 56.55
CA ALA A 184 26.36 -15.16 57.05
C ALA A 184 25.88 -16.63 57.32
N LYS A 185 26.52 -17.62 56.65
CA LYS A 185 27.47 -18.62 57.23
C LYS A 185 27.91 -19.74 56.25
N LYS A 186 29.14 -20.22 56.50
CA LYS A 186 30.02 -21.28 55.94
C LYS A 186 29.42 -22.65 55.56
N HIS A 187 29.94 -23.29 54.48
CA HIS A 187 30.58 -24.64 54.35
C HIS A 187 30.64 -25.02 52.85
N ALA A 188 31.78 -25.28 52.19
CA ALA A 188 32.75 -26.39 52.24
C ALA A 188 32.41 -27.61 51.35
N GLY A 189 33.27 -27.87 50.35
CA GLY A 189 33.47 -29.15 49.61
C GLY A 189 32.74 -29.30 48.27
N ASP A 190 33.23 -29.95 47.21
CA ASP A 190 34.54 -30.52 46.83
C ASP A 190 34.44 -30.99 45.35
N LYS A 191 35.57 -30.96 44.62
CA LYS A 191 35.97 -31.77 43.42
C LYS A 191 35.20 -31.78 42.06
N ASN A 192 35.91 -31.26 41.05
CA ASN A 192 36.40 -31.89 39.79
C ASN A 192 35.67 -33.11 39.18
N VAL A 193 35.43 -33.12 37.86
CA VAL A 193 36.17 -33.93 36.84
C VAL A 193 35.79 -33.51 35.40
N LEU A 194 36.83 -33.44 34.58
CA LEU A 194 36.91 -33.14 33.15
C LEU A 194 36.67 -34.38 32.24
N ASP A 195 36.19 -34.08 31.02
CA ASP A 195 36.59 -34.64 29.71
C ASP A 195 36.10 -35.99 29.13
N LYS A 196 36.01 -35.96 27.79
CA LYS A 196 36.04 -37.03 26.75
C LYS A 196 34.78 -37.91 26.50
N LYS A 197 34.14 -37.67 25.34
CA LYS A 197 34.46 -38.41 24.09
C LYS A 197 33.78 -37.84 22.83
N LYS A 198 34.63 -37.52 21.87
CA LYS A 198 34.39 -37.17 20.45
C LYS A 198 34.00 -38.40 19.61
N LYS A 199 33.39 -38.10 18.45
CA LYS A 199 33.48 -38.81 17.16
C LYS A 199 32.90 -40.22 17.09
N GLU A 200 31.77 -40.36 16.38
CA GLU A 200 31.63 -41.15 15.13
C GLU A 200 30.18 -41.09 14.64
N LYS A 201 29.95 -41.34 13.35
CA LYS A 201 28.65 -41.36 12.62
C LYS A 201 28.20 -40.07 11.93
N LYS A 202 29.11 -39.45 11.18
CA LYS A 202 28.79 -38.77 9.91
C LYS A 202 29.40 -39.61 8.78
N LYS A 203 28.62 -40.45 8.09
CA LYS A 203 28.88 -40.95 6.71
C LYS A 203 27.89 -42.04 6.23
N VAL A 204 26.58 -41.88 6.34
CA VAL A 204 25.63 -42.67 5.50
C VAL A 204 24.36 -41.85 5.28
N LEU A 205 24.34 -41.00 4.24
CA LEU A 205 23.13 -40.66 3.45
C LEU A 205 23.53 -39.70 2.32
N LYS A 206 24.24 -40.24 1.32
CA LYS A 206 24.35 -39.64 -0.01
C LYS A 206 24.49 -40.79 -0.99
N ARG A 207 23.34 -41.34 -1.37
CA ARG A 207 23.03 -42.18 -2.53
C ARG A 207 21.69 -42.86 -2.26
N LEU A 208 20.62 -42.17 -2.65
CA LEU A 208 19.39 -42.68 -3.26
C LEU A 208 18.77 -41.48 -3.98
#